data_AF-A0A7S3YM45-F1
#
_entry.id   AF-A0A7S3YM45-F1
#
_cell.length_a   1.000
_cell.length_b   1.000
_cell.length_c   1.000
_cell.angle_alpha   90.00
_cell.angle_beta   90.00
_cell.angle_gamma   90.00
#
_symmetry.space_group_name_H-M   'P 1'
#
loop_
_entity.id
_entity.type
_entity.pdbx_description
1 polymer ?
#
loop_
_entity_poly.entity_id
_entity_poly.type
_entity_poly.pdbx_seq_one_letter_code
_entity_poly.pdbx_strand_id
1 'polypeptide(L)'
;QIHWPDRYTGGLFGQPDFSPSQLSDSTPFEEQLSALNELVKAGKVRYVGVSNETPFGVCSMVELAKQSPELYPRIVSIQNSYSLLVRKDFEAGLAEACHHHDVGLLSYSPLAGGILTGKYANKENLPKNARLNMFPGFMDRYLYSLNEEAANAYAEIAKEAGLSPTQLALSWCYHREHVTSTIIGATTLEQLDEDIKAYDIKLEDGVMEKIGSVYKKYTDPTKAYGA
;
A
#
# COMPACT_ATOMS: atom_id res chain seq x y z
N GLN A 1 -6.63 -6.59 -12.97
CA GLN A 1 -5.78 -5.44 -12.64
C GLN A 1 -4.44 -5.65 -13.32
N ILE A 2 -3.81 -4.61 -13.88
CA ILE A 2 -2.38 -4.68 -14.22
C ILE A 2 -1.62 -4.76 -12.89
N HIS A 3 -0.80 -5.80 -12.69
CA HIS A 3 -0.22 -6.11 -11.38
C HIS A 3 0.96 -5.18 -11.02
N TRP A 4 1.78 -4.82 -12.01
CA TRP A 4 2.78 -3.78 -11.89
C TRP A 4 3.06 -3.18 -13.28
N PRO A 5 3.60 -1.95 -13.35
CA PRO A 5 4.00 -1.35 -14.62
C PRO A 5 5.06 -2.19 -15.34
N ASP A 6 4.92 -2.34 -16.65
CA ASP A 6 5.98 -2.91 -17.51
C ASP A 6 7.21 -1.98 -17.56
N ARG A 7 6.97 -0.67 -17.59
CA ARG A 7 8.02 0.35 -17.53
C ARG A 7 8.71 0.37 -16.17
N TYR A 8 9.98 0.76 -16.16
CA TYR A 8 10.67 1.14 -14.93
C TYR A 8 10.09 2.42 -14.33
N THR A 9 9.71 2.38 -13.04
CA THR A 9 9.16 3.52 -12.31
C THR A 9 10.03 4.01 -11.16
N GLY A 10 11.02 3.22 -10.70
CA GLY A 10 11.68 3.42 -9.42
C GLY A 10 10.74 3.29 -8.21
N GLY A 11 11.29 3.30 -7.01
CA GLY A 11 10.57 3.35 -5.73
C GLY A 11 9.78 2.08 -5.35
N LEU A 12 9.53 1.17 -6.30
CA LEU A 12 8.75 -0.03 -6.05
C LEU A 12 9.44 -0.95 -5.06
N PHE A 13 8.67 -1.46 -4.10
CA PHE A 13 9.13 -2.49 -3.16
C PHE A 13 10.38 -2.15 -2.35
N GLY A 14 10.66 -0.86 -2.12
CA GLY A 14 11.83 -0.39 -1.38
C GLY A 14 13.08 -0.17 -2.26
N GLN A 15 12.92 -0.20 -3.58
CA GLN A 15 13.96 0.22 -4.52
C GLN A 15 14.22 1.73 -4.42
N PRO A 16 15.41 2.21 -4.87
CA PRO A 16 15.71 3.63 -4.96
C PRO A 16 14.68 4.38 -5.82
N ASP A 17 14.59 5.69 -5.60
CA ASP A 17 13.72 6.57 -6.38
C ASP A 17 14.06 6.55 -7.88
N PHE A 18 13.12 7.00 -8.70
CA PHE A 18 13.21 6.98 -10.15
C PHE A 18 14.52 7.56 -10.70
N SER A 19 15.21 6.78 -11.54
CA SER A 19 16.34 7.25 -12.34
C SER A 19 16.07 7.08 -13.84
N PRO A 20 16.19 8.15 -14.65
CA PRO A 20 16.07 8.05 -16.11
C PRO A 20 17.07 7.08 -16.75
N SER A 21 18.22 6.85 -16.11
CA SER A 21 19.25 5.92 -16.61
C SER A 21 18.85 4.45 -16.56
N GLN A 22 17.78 4.11 -15.84
CA GLN A 22 17.25 2.74 -15.76
C GLN A 22 16.05 2.51 -16.69
N LEU A 23 15.68 3.51 -17.51
CA LEU A 23 14.64 3.34 -18.50
C LEU A 23 15.04 2.31 -19.55
N SER A 24 14.09 1.45 -19.88
CA SER A 24 14.16 0.47 -20.96
C SER A 24 12.91 0.59 -21.83
N ASP A 25 12.95 -0.03 -23.00
CA ASP A 25 11.75 -0.21 -23.82
C ASP A 25 10.65 -0.89 -22.98
N SER A 26 9.42 -0.41 -23.16
CA SER A 26 8.24 -0.92 -22.48
C SER A 26 7.02 -0.78 -23.37
N THR A 27 6.03 -1.62 -23.10
CA THR A 27 4.75 -1.65 -23.81
C THR A 27 4.03 -0.32 -23.57
N PRO A 28 3.65 0.45 -24.61
CA PRO A 28 2.95 1.73 -24.45
C PRO A 28 1.59 1.58 -23.74
N PHE A 29 1.10 2.65 -23.11
CA PHE A 29 -0.17 2.62 -22.40
C PHE A 29 -1.36 2.31 -23.32
N GLU A 30 -1.31 2.79 -24.56
CA GLU A 30 -2.32 2.56 -25.60
C GLU A 30 -2.48 1.07 -25.89
N GLU A 31 -1.36 0.35 -26.03
CA GLU A 31 -1.38 -1.09 -26.29
C GLU A 31 -1.92 -1.85 -25.08
N GLN A 32 -1.46 -1.50 -23.87
CA GLN A 32 -1.94 -2.10 -22.63
C GLN A 32 -3.47 -1.91 -22.45
N LEU A 33 -3.96 -0.69 -22.63
CA LEU A 33 -5.38 -0.35 -22.47
C LEU A 33 -6.24 -0.93 -23.60
N SER A 34 -5.74 -0.96 -24.84
CA SER A 34 -6.45 -1.59 -25.96
C SER A 34 -6.65 -3.08 -25.72
N ALA A 35 -5.60 -3.79 -25.26
CA ALA A 35 -5.70 -5.21 -24.92
C ALA A 35 -6.71 -5.47 -23.79
N LEU A 36 -6.74 -4.59 -22.77
CA LEU A 36 -7.75 -4.66 -21.70
C LEU A 36 -9.16 -4.37 -22.22
N ASN A 37 -9.31 -3.45 -23.18
CA ASN A 37 -10.59 -3.15 -23.82
C ASN A 37 -11.17 -4.38 -24.52
N GLU A 38 -10.33 -5.17 -25.20
CA GLU A 38 -10.78 -6.42 -25.85
C GLU A 38 -11.35 -7.39 -24.82
N LEU A 39 -10.73 -7.51 -23.65
CA LEU A 39 -11.24 -8.36 -22.56
C LEU A 39 -12.56 -7.85 -21.99
N VAL A 40 -12.73 -6.52 -21.90
CA VAL A 40 -13.98 -5.89 -21.48
C VAL A 40 -15.09 -6.12 -22.51
N LYS A 41 -14.82 -5.87 -23.80
CA LYS A 41 -15.76 -6.10 -24.91
C LYS A 41 -16.14 -7.57 -25.04
N ALA A 42 -15.23 -8.49 -24.76
CA ALA A 42 -15.49 -9.92 -24.72
C ALA A 42 -16.26 -10.37 -23.46
N GLY A 43 -16.57 -9.46 -22.53
CA GLY A 43 -17.29 -9.77 -21.29
C GLY A 43 -16.49 -10.56 -20.25
N LYS A 44 -15.17 -10.69 -20.43
CA LYS A 44 -14.28 -11.43 -19.52
C LYS A 44 -13.88 -10.61 -18.30
N VAL A 45 -13.88 -9.29 -18.44
CA VAL A 45 -13.53 -8.33 -17.38
C VAL A 45 -14.63 -7.27 -17.29
N ARG A 46 -15.09 -6.97 -16.07
CA ARG A 46 -16.09 -5.90 -15.85
C ARG A 46 -15.45 -4.53 -15.67
N TYR A 47 -14.34 -4.46 -14.93
CA TYR A 47 -13.66 -3.23 -14.59
C TYR A 47 -12.15 -3.41 -14.67
N VAL A 48 -11.46 -2.34 -15.04
CA VAL A 48 -10.00 -2.29 -15.11
C VAL A 48 -9.47 -1.52 -13.91
N GLY A 49 -8.40 -2.05 -13.32
CA GLY A 49 -7.63 -1.36 -12.28
C GLY A 49 -6.15 -1.63 -12.48
N VAL A 50 -5.32 -0.85 -11.77
CA VAL A 50 -3.86 -0.95 -11.80
C VAL A 50 -3.32 -1.22 -10.41
N SER A 51 -2.06 -1.57 -10.30
CA SER A 51 -1.39 -1.85 -9.04
C SER A 51 0.08 -1.47 -9.17
N ASN A 52 0.68 -1.05 -8.05
CA ASN A 52 2.05 -0.56 -8.02
C ASN A 52 2.31 0.59 -9.01
N GLU A 53 1.29 1.41 -9.27
CA GLU A 53 1.43 2.53 -10.20
C GLU A 53 1.87 3.82 -9.50
N THR A 54 2.28 4.79 -10.30
CA THR A 54 2.70 6.14 -9.94
C THR A 54 1.73 7.19 -10.51
N PRO A 55 1.80 8.46 -10.08
CA PRO A 55 0.92 9.52 -10.59
C PRO A 55 0.99 9.65 -12.12
N PHE A 56 2.19 9.53 -12.69
CA PHE A 56 2.39 9.59 -14.14
C PHE A 56 1.55 8.54 -14.87
N GLY A 57 1.56 7.30 -14.41
CA GLY A 57 0.82 6.22 -15.04
C GLY A 57 -0.69 6.36 -14.91
N VAL A 58 -1.17 6.69 -13.70
CA VAL A 58 -2.60 6.93 -13.45
C VAL A 58 -3.11 8.06 -14.35
N CYS A 59 -2.45 9.22 -14.35
CA CYS A 59 -2.87 10.37 -15.16
C CYS A 59 -2.82 10.05 -16.66
N SER A 60 -1.76 9.37 -17.14
CA SER A 60 -1.62 9.02 -18.56
C SER A 60 -2.73 8.07 -19.03
N MET A 61 -3.01 7.01 -18.26
CA MET A 61 -4.07 6.05 -18.62
C MET A 61 -5.47 6.67 -18.56
N VAL A 62 -5.73 7.52 -17.56
CA VAL A 62 -7.01 8.23 -17.44
C VAL A 62 -7.20 9.19 -18.60
N GLU A 63 -6.16 9.91 -19.01
CA GLU A 63 -6.24 10.86 -20.11
C GLU A 63 -6.49 10.16 -21.45
N LEU A 64 -5.81 9.03 -21.72
CA LEU A 64 -6.11 8.20 -22.89
C LEU A 64 -7.58 7.76 -22.92
N ALA A 65 -8.10 7.27 -21.79
CA ALA A 65 -9.50 6.86 -21.68
C ALA A 65 -10.49 8.02 -21.87
N LYS A 66 -10.13 9.25 -21.51
CA LYS A 66 -10.95 10.45 -21.76
C LYS A 66 -10.97 10.85 -23.22
N GLN A 67 -9.83 10.75 -23.90
CA GLN A 67 -9.68 11.16 -25.30
C GLN A 67 -10.35 10.17 -26.26
N SER A 68 -10.25 8.87 -25.97
CA SER A 68 -10.78 7.81 -26.85
C SER A 68 -11.46 6.69 -26.04
N PRO A 69 -12.61 6.96 -25.40
CA PRO A 69 -13.29 6.03 -24.49
C PRO A 69 -13.77 4.73 -25.16
N GLU A 70 -13.97 4.73 -26.48
CA GLU A 70 -14.31 3.55 -27.27
C GLU A 70 -13.13 2.59 -27.48
N LEU A 71 -11.91 3.11 -27.37
CA LEU A 71 -10.65 2.37 -27.54
C LEU A 71 -10.03 1.98 -26.20
N TYR A 72 -10.17 2.82 -25.17
CA TYR A 72 -9.46 2.63 -23.91
C TYR A 72 -10.42 2.63 -22.70
N PRO A 73 -10.46 1.55 -21.91
CA PRO A 73 -11.30 1.49 -20.73
C PRO A 73 -10.76 2.39 -19.63
N ARG A 74 -11.67 3.04 -18.89
CA ARG A 74 -11.31 3.79 -17.69
C ARG A 74 -10.79 2.85 -16.59
N ILE A 75 -9.67 3.21 -15.99
CA ILE A 75 -9.21 2.59 -14.74
C ILE A 75 -10.03 3.12 -13.56
N VAL A 76 -10.54 2.23 -12.71
CA VAL A 76 -11.42 2.60 -11.58
C VAL A 76 -10.77 2.40 -10.21
N SER A 77 -9.66 1.67 -10.15
CA SER A 77 -8.95 1.41 -8.91
C SER A 77 -7.44 1.35 -9.09
N ILE A 78 -6.72 1.70 -8.03
CA ILE A 78 -5.30 1.45 -7.86
C ILE A 78 -5.08 0.58 -6.62
N GLN A 79 -4.29 -0.48 -6.74
CA GLN A 79 -3.92 -1.34 -5.62
C GLN A 79 -2.45 -1.10 -5.25
N ASN A 80 -2.18 -0.17 -4.32
CA ASN A 80 -0.84 0.18 -3.86
C ASN A 80 -0.61 -0.18 -2.38
N SER A 81 0.67 -0.35 -2.01
CA SER A 81 1.05 -0.56 -0.61
C SER A 81 0.68 0.68 0.19
N TYR A 82 -0.08 0.51 1.25
CA TYR A 82 -0.48 1.62 2.10
C TYR A 82 -0.68 1.17 3.55
N SER A 83 0.10 1.73 4.47
CA SER A 83 0.13 1.40 5.91
C SER A 83 0.75 2.54 6.72
N LEU A 84 0.77 2.41 8.05
CA LEU A 84 1.48 3.34 8.93
C LEU A 84 2.99 3.47 8.63
N LEU A 85 3.60 2.44 8.02
CA LEU A 85 5.02 2.43 7.64
C LEU A 85 5.25 2.83 6.18
N VAL A 86 4.24 2.70 5.32
CA VAL A 86 4.36 2.91 3.88
C VAL A 86 3.16 3.72 3.42
N ARG A 87 3.31 5.05 3.38
CA ARG A 87 2.23 5.97 2.97
C ARG A 87 2.72 7.20 2.20
N LYS A 88 3.98 7.60 2.39
CA LYS A 88 4.57 8.78 1.76
C LYS A 88 4.39 8.79 0.24
N ASP A 89 4.82 7.74 -0.45
CA ASP A 89 4.82 7.71 -1.92
C ASP A 89 3.40 7.80 -2.50
N PHE A 90 2.40 7.29 -1.77
CA PHE A 90 1.00 7.45 -2.16
C PHE A 90 0.48 8.86 -1.85
N GLU A 91 0.64 9.34 -0.63
CA GLU A 91 0.10 10.64 -0.19
C GLU A 91 0.76 11.84 -0.88
N ALA A 92 2.02 11.71 -1.32
CA ALA A 92 2.77 12.81 -1.93
C ALA A 92 2.34 13.16 -3.36
N GLY A 93 1.54 12.32 -4.03
CA GLY A 93 1.05 12.65 -5.38
C GLY A 93 -0.04 11.75 -5.92
N LEU A 94 -0.06 10.45 -5.56
CA LEU A 94 -1.12 9.56 -6.02
C LEU A 94 -2.46 9.89 -5.39
N ALA A 95 -2.49 10.34 -4.13
CA ALA A 95 -3.72 10.73 -3.46
C ALA A 95 -4.47 11.83 -4.24
N GLU A 96 -3.77 12.87 -4.68
CA GLU A 96 -4.31 13.96 -5.50
C GLU A 96 -4.77 13.45 -6.87
N ALA A 97 -3.91 12.72 -7.59
CA ALA A 97 -4.23 12.17 -8.91
C ALA A 97 -5.45 11.26 -8.87
N CYS A 98 -5.53 10.37 -7.87
CA CYS A 98 -6.62 9.44 -7.68
C CYS A 98 -7.93 10.16 -7.33
N HIS A 99 -7.87 11.18 -6.47
CA HIS A 99 -9.03 11.99 -6.12
C HIS A 99 -9.61 12.71 -7.34
N HIS A 100 -8.79 13.41 -8.13
CA HIS A 100 -9.24 14.14 -9.32
C HIS A 100 -9.68 13.26 -10.48
N HIS A 101 -9.34 11.97 -10.46
CA HIS A 101 -9.71 11.02 -11.51
C HIS A 101 -10.71 9.95 -11.04
N ASP A 102 -11.19 10.06 -9.80
CA ASP A 102 -12.13 9.13 -9.18
C ASP A 102 -11.63 7.68 -9.35
N VAL A 103 -10.37 7.46 -8.94
CA VAL A 103 -9.70 6.14 -8.91
C VAL A 103 -9.54 5.73 -7.46
N GLY A 104 -10.22 4.65 -7.05
CA GLY A 104 -10.22 4.22 -5.65
C GLY A 104 -8.94 3.48 -5.25
N LEU A 105 -8.38 3.79 -4.07
CA LEU A 105 -7.28 3.00 -3.51
C LEU A 105 -7.80 1.72 -2.86
N LEU A 106 -7.25 0.59 -3.30
CA LEU A 106 -7.30 -0.70 -2.63
C LEU A 106 -5.97 -0.91 -1.90
N SER A 107 -5.88 -0.57 -0.62
CA SER A 107 -4.63 -0.66 0.12
C SER A 107 -4.22 -2.12 0.33
N TYR A 108 -2.99 -2.48 -0.05
CA TYR A 108 -2.43 -3.79 0.29
C TYR A 108 -1.32 -3.66 1.33
N SER A 109 -1.03 -4.78 2.01
CA SER A 109 -0.07 -4.84 3.13
C SER A 109 -0.33 -3.79 4.24
N PRO A 110 -1.57 -3.61 4.71
CA PRO A 110 -1.87 -2.61 5.75
C PRO A 110 -1.14 -2.89 7.08
N LEU A 111 -0.76 -4.14 7.32
CA LEU A 111 0.05 -4.58 8.47
C LEU A 111 1.55 -4.72 8.17
N ALA A 112 2.02 -4.28 7.00
CA ALA A 112 3.43 -4.34 6.58
C ALA A 112 4.06 -5.74 6.76
N GLY A 113 3.41 -6.78 6.21
CA GLY A 113 3.89 -8.16 6.36
C GLY A 113 3.77 -8.74 7.78
N GLY A 114 3.08 -8.05 8.69
CA GLY A 114 2.85 -8.44 10.07
C GLY A 114 3.65 -7.65 11.10
N ILE A 115 4.51 -6.72 10.67
CA ILE A 115 5.36 -5.92 11.57
C ILE A 115 4.54 -5.03 12.50
N LEU A 116 3.49 -4.42 11.95
CA LEU A 116 2.59 -3.56 12.71
C LEU A 116 1.73 -4.31 13.75
N THR A 117 1.84 -5.63 13.84
CA THR A 117 1.20 -6.42 14.92
C THR A 117 2.07 -6.53 16.18
N GLY A 118 3.35 -6.10 16.10
CA GLY A 118 4.33 -6.29 17.17
C GLY A 118 4.90 -7.71 17.30
N LYS A 119 4.43 -8.69 16.51
CA LYS A 119 4.84 -10.11 16.64
C LYS A 119 6.33 -10.38 16.37
N TYR A 120 7.05 -9.41 15.82
CA TYR A 120 8.49 -9.51 15.53
C TYR A 120 9.36 -8.72 16.52
N ALA A 121 8.77 -8.02 17.49
CA ALA A 121 9.52 -7.20 18.46
C ALA A 121 10.38 -8.05 19.40
N ASN A 122 9.98 -9.29 19.69
CA ASN A 122 10.77 -10.22 20.49
C ASN A 122 11.67 -11.10 19.59
N LYS A 123 12.93 -10.70 19.44
CA LYS A 123 13.94 -11.41 18.63
C LYS A 123 14.29 -12.80 19.18
N GLU A 124 14.09 -13.04 20.47
CA GLU A 124 14.35 -14.34 21.10
C GLU A 124 13.22 -15.36 20.87
N ASN A 125 12.02 -14.90 20.48
CA ASN A 125 10.86 -15.75 20.30
C ASN A 125 10.07 -15.37 19.03
N LEU A 126 10.74 -15.42 17.88
CA LEU A 126 10.10 -15.16 16.60
C LEU A 126 9.15 -16.31 16.20
N PRO A 127 7.91 -16.02 15.78
CA PRO A 127 6.93 -17.06 15.46
C PRO A 127 7.32 -17.84 14.20
N LYS A 128 7.64 -19.14 14.32
CA LYS A 128 8.20 -19.98 13.25
C LYS A 128 7.42 -19.96 11.92
N ASN A 129 6.08 -19.92 11.98
CA ASN A 129 5.20 -19.93 10.79
C ASN A 129 4.80 -18.53 10.32
N ALA A 130 5.43 -17.48 10.84
CA ALA A 130 5.11 -16.12 10.43
C ALA A 130 5.70 -15.83 9.04
N ARG A 131 4.99 -15.02 8.24
CA ARG A 131 5.35 -14.69 6.86
C ARG A 131 6.83 -14.30 6.71
N LEU A 132 7.32 -13.48 7.64
CA LEU A 132 8.69 -13.01 7.62
C LEU A 132 9.76 -14.09 7.90
N ASN A 133 9.40 -15.20 8.53
CA ASN A 133 10.33 -16.30 8.78
C ASN A 133 10.35 -17.33 7.64
N MET A 134 9.32 -17.33 6.78
CA MET A 134 9.18 -18.32 5.69
C MET A 134 9.81 -17.87 4.36
N PHE A 135 10.00 -16.56 4.14
CA PHE A 135 10.44 -16.00 2.84
C PHE A 135 11.64 -15.05 2.98
N PRO A 136 12.87 -15.57 3.04
CA PRO A 136 14.08 -14.73 3.10
C PRO A 136 14.21 -13.83 1.86
N GLY A 137 14.61 -12.57 2.03
CA GLY A 137 14.72 -11.54 0.97
C GLY A 137 13.53 -10.56 0.89
N PHE A 138 12.32 -10.99 1.23
CA PHE A 138 11.20 -10.04 1.50
C PHE A 138 11.48 -9.15 2.73
N MET A 139 12.47 -9.56 3.52
CA MET A 139 12.88 -8.99 4.80
C MET A 139 13.58 -7.66 4.69
N ASP A 140 14.36 -7.43 3.64
CA ASP A 140 15.45 -6.46 3.73
C ASP A 140 14.92 -5.04 3.96
N ARG A 141 13.83 -4.69 3.24
CA ARG A 141 13.17 -3.39 3.37
C ARG A 141 12.54 -3.11 4.73
N TYR A 142 12.36 -4.14 5.55
CA TYR A 142 11.66 -4.07 6.82
C TYR A 142 12.55 -4.33 8.04
N LEU A 143 13.58 -5.17 7.92
CA LEU A 143 14.45 -5.56 9.04
C LEU A 143 15.68 -4.66 9.19
N TYR A 144 16.17 -4.03 8.12
CA TYR A 144 17.44 -3.28 8.11
C TYR A 144 17.26 -1.77 8.05
N SER A 145 16.10 -1.30 8.48
CA SER A 145 15.71 0.10 8.37
C SER A 145 14.93 0.55 9.60
N LEU A 146 14.57 1.83 9.66
CA LEU A 146 13.87 2.43 10.81
C LEU A 146 12.43 1.90 11.04
N ASN A 147 12.02 0.86 10.31
CA ASN A 147 10.69 0.24 10.44
C ASN A 147 10.45 -0.38 11.81
N GLU A 148 11.44 -1.03 12.41
CA GLU A 148 11.28 -1.64 13.74
C GLU A 148 11.01 -0.56 14.79
N GLU A 149 11.78 0.53 14.78
CA GLU A 149 11.56 1.67 15.68
C GLU A 149 10.20 2.33 15.47
N ALA A 150 9.81 2.57 14.22
CA ALA A 150 8.52 3.16 13.90
C ALA A 150 7.36 2.25 14.33
N ALA A 151 7.46 0.95 14.08
CA ALA A 151 6.46 -0.03 14.49
C ALA A 151 6.32 -0.11 16.02
N ASN A 152 7.43 -0.08 16.76
CA ASN A 152 7.42 -0.05 18.22
C ASN A 152 6.77 1.25 18.75
N ALA A 153 7.05 2.40 18.13
CA ALA A 153 6.41 3.65 18.50
C ALA A 153 4.88 3.61 18.29
N TYR A 154 4.41 3.02 17.18
CA TYR A 154 2.97 2.80 16.97
C TYR A 154 2.37 1.79 17.96
N ALA A 155 3.11 0.74 18.33
CA ALA A 155 2.66 -0.25 19.30
C ALA A 155 2.45 0.37 20.70
N GLU A 156 3.31 1.28 21.14
CA GLU A 156 3.10 2.01 22.40
C GLU A 156 1.86 2.92 22.34
N ILE A 157 1.59 3.58 21.21
CA ILE A 157 0.35 4.34 21.01
C ILE A 157 -0.88 3.43 21.12
N ALA A 158 -0.85 2.26 20.49
CA ALA A 158 -1.94 1.29 20.57
C ALA A 158 -2.21 0.89 22.02
N LYS A 159 -1.14 0.55 22.76
CA LYS A 159 -1.21 0.16 24.17
C LYS A 159 -1.79 1.26 25.06
N GLU A 160 -1.36 2.51 24.87
CA GLU A 160 -1.92 3.67 25.61
C GLU A 160 -3.41 3.88 25.31
N ALA A 161 -3.86 3.57 24.09
CA ALA A 161 -5.25 3.65 23.67
C ALA A 161 -6.09 2.40 24.03
N GLY A 162 -5.50 1.38 24.67
CA GLY A 162 -6.19 0.13 24.99
C GLY A 162 -6.49 -0.75 23.76
N LEU A 163 -5.75 -0.57 22.68
CA LEU A 163 -5.89 -1.31 21.41
C LEU A 163 -4.74 -2.30 21.22
N SER A 164 -4.98 -3.35 20.42
CA SER A 164 -3.87 -4.12 19.86
C SER A 164 -3.14 -3.29 18.78
N PRO A 165 -1.85 -3.54 18.52
CA PRO A 165 -1.14 -2.90 17.40
C PRO A 165 -1.81 -3.17 16.05
N THR A 166 -2.36 -4.38 15.86
CA THR A 166 -3.15 -4.78 14.69
C THR A 166 -4.38 -3.88 14.52
N GLN A 167 -5.16 -3.70 15.58
CA GLN A 167 -6.37 -2.87 15.59
C GLN A 167 -6.03 -1.41 15.27
N LEU A 168 -4.99 -0.85 15.88
CA LEU A 168 -4.55 0.52 15.59
C LEU A 168 -4.21 0.68 14.10
N ALA A 169 -3.37 -0.21 13.56
CA ALA A 169 -2.88 -0.11 12.19
C ALA A 169 -3.99 -0.28 11.14
N LEU A 170 -4.89 -1.24 11.35
CA LEU A 170 -6.01 -1.48 10.44
C LEU A 170 -7.08 -0.40 10.54
N SER A 171 -7.49 -0.03 11.76
CA SER A 171 -8.43 1.08 11.97
C SER A 171 -7.93 2.37 11.33
N TRP A 172 -6.63 2.66 11.45
CA TRP A 172 -6.03 3.80 10.78
C TRP A 172 -6.21 3.72 9.26
N CYS A 173 -5.93 2.58 8.62
CA CYS A 173 -6.09 2.40 7.17
C CYS A 173 -7.55 2.51 6.71
N TYR A 174 -8.48 1.87 7.42
CA TYR A 174 -9.90 1.83 7.07
C TYR A 174 -10.56 3.21 7.02
N HIS A 175 -10.04 4.16 7.77
CA HIS A 175 -10.64 5.48 7.96
C HIS A 175 -9.92 6.60 7.23
N ARG A 176 -8.98 6.27 6.34
CA ARG A 176 -8.36 7.27 5.47
C ARG A 176 -9.30 7.62 4.32
N GLU A 177 -9.44 8.91 4.06
CA GLU A 177 -10.32 9.44 3.02
C GLU A 177 -10.00 8.94 1.60
N HIS A 178 -8.73 8.62 1.32
CA HIS A 178 -8.32 8.13 0.01
C HIS A 178 -8.50 6.61 -0.15
N VAL A 179 -8.80 5.86 0.91
CA VAL A 179 -8.88 4.39 0.91
C VAL A 179 -10.32 3.95 0.65
N THR A 180 -10.56 3.30 -0.49
CA THR A 180 -11.86 2.71 -0.84
C THR A 180 -12.06 1.37 -0.14
N SER A 181 -10.99 0.56 -0.07
CA SER A 181 -11.01 -0.72 0.63
C SER A 181 -9.60 -1.09 1.08
N THR A 182 -9.52 -1.88 2.15
CA THR A 182 -8.25 -2.39 2.68
C THR A 182 -8.21 -3.90 2.55
N ILE A 183 -7.16 -4.41 1.91
CA ILE A 183 -6.95 -5.83 1.66
C ILE A 183 -6.23 -6.43 2.87
N ILE A 184 -7.02 -6.98 3.79
CA ILE A 184 -6.51 -7.71 4.95
C ILE A 184 -5.98 -9.09 4.56
N GLY A 185 -5.09 -9.63 5.38
CA GLY A 185 -4.47 -10.92 5.14
C GLY A 185 -4.24 -11.66 6.45
N ALA A 186 -4.95 -12.77 6.61
CA ALA A 186 -4.92 -13.61 7.79
C ALA A 186 -4.52 -15.05 7.43
N THR A 187 -3.83 -15.74 8.34
CA THR A 187 -3.52 -17.17 8.24
C THR A 187 -4.32 -18.02 9.24
N THR A 188 -5.08 -17.39 10.14
CA THR A 188 -5.98 -18.05 11.09
C THR A 188 -7.32 -17.31 11.15
N LEU A 189 -8.37 -17.97 11.65
CA LEU A 189 -9.68 -17.35 11.79
C LEU A 189 -9.70 -16.25 12.85
N GLU A 190 -8.89 -16.38 13.90
CA GLU A 190 -8.76 -15.39 14.97
C GLU A 190 -8.15 -14.09 14.45
N GLN A 191 -7.15 -14.18 13.57
CA GLN A 191 -6.59 -13.00 12.89
C GLN A 191 -7.63 -12.35 11.98
N LEU A 192 -8.39 -13.14 11.22
CA LEU A 192 -9.43 -12.61 10.34
C LEU A 192 -10.53 -11.90 11.14
N ASP A 193 -10.95 -12.48 12.28
CA ASP A 193 -11.95 -11.90 13.17
C ASP A 193 -11.46 -10.58 13.80
N GLU A 194 -10.22 -10.53 14.28
CA GLU A 194 -9.59 -9.30 14.78
C GLU A 194 -9.50 -8.23 13.68
N ASP A 195 -9.04 -8.62 12.49
CA ASP A 195 -8.84 -7.73 11.35
C ASP A 195 -10.16 -7.08 10.90
N ILE A 196 -11.26 -7.85 10.85
CA ILE A 196 -12.60 -7.35 10.50
C ILE A 196 -13.13 -6.41 11.58
N LYS A 197 -13.04 -6.79 12.87
CA LYS A 197 -13.54 -5.99 14.00
C LYS A 197 -12.81 -4.65 14.14
N ALA A 198 -11.58 -4.54 13.66
CA ALA A 198 -10.86 -3.27 13.65
C ALA A 198 -11.54 -2.17 12.81
N TYR A 199 -12.48 -2.53 11.91
CA TYR A 199 -13.29 -1.55 11.15
C TYR A 199 -14.21 -0.73 12.04
N ASP A 200 -14.77 -1.34 13.10
CA ASP A 200 -15.72 -0.67 13.99
C ASP A 200 -15.04 0.31 14.96
N ILE A 201 -13.71 0.30 15.01
CA ILE A 201 -12.90 1.17 15.87
C ILE A 201 -12.65 2.48 15.12
N LYS A 202 -13.08 3.61 15.69
CA LYS A 202 -12.69 4.95 15.24
C LYS A 202 -11.60 5.47 16.18
N LEU A 203 -10.43 5.80 15.63
CA LEU A 203 -9.34 6.38 16.41
C LEU A 203 -9.70 7.80 16.84
N GLU A 204 -9.52 8.10 18.12
CA GLU A 204 -9.71 9.44 18.65
C GLU A 204 -8.67 10.43 18.10
N ASP A 205 -9.01 11.72 18.08
CA ASP A 205 -8.14 12.78 17.55
C ASP A 205 -6.76 12.76 18.23
N GLY A 206 -6.70 12.57 19.55
CA GLY A 206 -5.43 12.47 20.28
C GLY A 206 -4.56 11.28 19.85
N VAL A 207 -5.17 10.15 19.45
CA VAL A 207 -4.44 9.00 18.88
C VAL A 207 -3.93 9.35 17.49
N MET A 208 -4.74 10.01 16.68
CA MET A 208 -4.36 10.46 15.33
C MET A 208 -3.22 11.49 15.36
N GLU A 209 -3.20 12.40 16.33
CA GLU A 209 -2.10 13.36 16.55
C GLU A 209 -0.78 12.67 16.91
N LYS A 210 -0.83 11.66 17.80
CA LYS A 210 0.33 10.84 18.15
C LYS A 210 0.85 10.07 16.93
N ILE A 211 -0.04 9.46 16.15
CA ILE A 211 0.31 8.81 14.87
C ILE A 211 1.00 9.81 13.93
N GLY A 212 0.45 11.02 13.79
CA GLY A 212 1.04 12.07 12.97
C GLY A 212 2.44 12.49 13.43
N SER A 213 2.68 12.50 14.75
CA SER A 213 3.99 12.80 15.33
C SER A 213 5.03 11.72 15.03
N VAL A 214 4.65 10.44 15.13
CA VAL A 214 5.51 9.31 14.74
C VAL A 214 5.81 9.36 13.25
N TYR A 215 4.81 9.64 12.39
CA TYR A 215 5.02 9.76 10.95
C TYR A 215 6.00 10.89 10.57
N LYS A 216 5.95 12.04 11.26
CA LYS A 216 6.91 13.13 11.04
C LYS A 216 8.35 12.71 11.37
N LYS A 217 8.53 11.88 12.40
CA LYS A 217 9.84 11.34 12.79
C LYS A 217 10.30 10.24 11.82
N TYR A 218 9.38 9.40 11.36
CA TYR A 218 9.62 8.23 10.51
C TYR A 218 8.79 8.32 9.22
N THR A 219 9.11 9.27 8.35
CA THR A 219 8.27 9.56 7.16
C THR A 219 8.42 8.51 6.05
N ASP A 220 9.61 7.95 5.89
CA ASP A 220 9.87 6.85 4.95
C ASP A 220 10.84 5.84 5.56
N PRO A 221 10.39 5.08 6.58
CA PRO A 221 11.25 4.16 7.29
C PRO A 221 11.70 3.00 6.40
N THR A 222 11.01 2.73 5.28
CA THR A 222 11.38 1.63 4.36
C THR A 222 12.59 1.90 3.47
N LYS A 223 12.95 3.17 3.26
CA LYS A 223 14.14 3.56 2.46
C LYS A 223 15.32 4.00 3.32
N ALA A 224 15.13 4.12 4.63
CA ALA A 224 16.15 4.53 5.59
C ALA A 224 17.00 3.34 6.07
N TYR A 225 17.90 2.84 5.20
CA TYR A 225 18.88 1.82 5.56
C TYR A 225 20.12 2.46 6.19
N GLY A 226 20.55 1.96 7.35
CA GLY A 226 21.87 2.25 7.92
C GLY A 226 22.17 3.72 8.26
N ALA A 227 21.17 4.46 8.76
CA ALA A 227 21.41 5.75 9.41
C ALA A 227 22.12 5.60 10.76
#